data_AF-A0A440N0Y7-F1
#
_entry.id   AF-A0A440N0Y7-F1
#
_cell.length_a   1.000
_cell.length_b   1.000
_cell.length_c   1.000
_cell.angle_alpha   90.00
_cell.angle_beta   90.00
_cell.angle_gamma   90.00
#
_symmetry.space_group_name_H-M   'P 1'
#
loop_
_entity.id
_entity.type
_entity.pdbx_description
1 polymer ?
#
loop_
_entity_poly.entity_id
_entity_poly.type
_entity_poly.pdbx_seq_one_letter_code
_entity_poly.pdbx_strand_id
1 'polypeptide(L)'
;MTNGGFLDNPAQIEGFLNNLAYALFAQSGQITPEPREIGNLTVFDHPDAVDRIAKAPNLFRKNFSLISALGFSRFNTNDEEWATRRSITQDSYLAAAKPAQVQSVSDIFASCFSVCETSLAGIQEALFAGALTIFYQAFRLVAEPRSTAALLDRTREVLRRLQYYSWVTPTDAERTSVISDARAVIAEFGAQLMADPRSAAQMRRFSEKSGGIDSFSPIEEFVMNLFAGVETTVTTVLWVIDRLGANQKVQERIHDEIAGAKADTPFTDCFINETMRYFPPIPFLTREVSADTVIDGVALRAGQLIMLSIVGAHQHPEFWENPRTFDASRKEFIDNSFDRRAFIPFLTGPRMCGGARLGRLEVEQAVRAVVRQFAFARTDDIIRFDYALALRPASGMAVVVSRR
;
A
#
# COMPACT_ATOMS: atom_id res chain seq x y z
N MET A 1 12.63 -40.81 12.50
CA MET A 1 11.16 -40.62 12.64
C MET A 1 10.81 -39.34 11.93
N THR A 2 10.20 -39.49 10.77
CA THR A 2 9.86 -38.45 9.78
C THR A 2 8.52 -37.82 10.16
N ASN A 3 8.54 -36.60 10.70
CA ASN A 3 7.34 -35.76 10.77
C ASN A 3 7.30 -34.92 9.49
N GLY A 4 6.57 -35.41 8.48
CA GLY A 4 6.13 -34.60 7.36
C GLY A 4 5.08 -33.59 7.84
N GLY A 5 5.41 -32.30 7.77
CA GLY A 5 4.56 -31.19 8.18
C GLY A 5 4.49 -30.11 7.10
N PHE A 6 3.50 -30.26 6.23
CA PHE A 6 2.72 -29.30 5.41
C PHE A 6 3.39 -28.23 4.52
N LEU A 7 3.11 -28.36 3.21
CA LEU A 7 3.23 -27.39 2.10
C LEU A 7 2.28 -26.16 2.25
N ASP A 8 2.43 -25.40 3.34
CA ASP A 8 1.76 -24.13 3.68
C ASP A 8 0.51 -24.23 4.58
N ASN A 9 0.70 -24.03 5.89
CA ASN A 9 -0.38 -23.75 6.85
C ASN A 9 -0.75 -22.26 6.80
N PRO A 10 -1.93 -21.86 6.29
CA PRO A 10 -2.28 -20.45 6.12
C PRO A 10 -2.26 -19.66 7.44
N ALA A 11 -2.69 -20.26 8.54
CA ALA A 11 -2.74 -19.59 9.85
C ALA A 11 -1.34 -19.29 10.41
N GLN A 12 -0.37 -20.18 10.14
CA GLN A 12 1.03 -19.95 10.54
C GLN A 12 1.64 -18.79 9.74
N ILE A 13 1.41 -18.78 8.44
CA ILE A 13 1.89 -17.73 7.53
C ILE A 13 1.32 -16.37 7.94
N GLU A 14 0.00 -16.30 8.11
CA GLU A 14 -0.70 -15.09 8.55
C GLU A 14 -0.18 -14.61 9.92
N GLY A 15 -0.08 -15.52 10.90
CA GLY A 15 0.43 -15.20 12.22
C GLY A 15 1.85 -14.64 12.20
N PHE A 16 2.74 -15.23 11.39
CA PHE A 16 4.12 -14.74 11.24
C PHE A 16 4.16 -13.33 10.66
N LEU A 17 3.44 -13.08 9.56
CA LEU A 17 3.45 -11.79 8.89
C LEU A 17 2.79 -10.70 9.75
N ASN A 18 1.68 -11.01 10.40
CA ASN A 18 1.05 -10.09 11.35
C ASN A 18 2.00 -9.74 12.51
N ASN A 19 2.79 -10.69 13.00
CA ASN A 19 3.78 -10.43 14.04
C ASN A 19 4.89 -9.46 13.62
N LEU A 20 5.25 -9.40 12.33
CA LEU A 20 6.17 -8.35 11.84
C LEU A 20 5.57 -6.96 12.02
N ALA A 21 4.29 -6.78 11.66
CA ALA A 21 3.60 -5.52 11.85
C ALA A 21 3.37 -5.20 13.35
N TYR A 22 2.98 -6.18 14.16
CA TYR A 22 2.86 -5.99 15.62
C TYR A 22 4.17 -5.56 16.25
N ALA A 23 5.31 -6.14 15.86
CA ALA A 23 6.62 -5.75 16.36
C ALA A 23 6.92 -4.27 16.05
N LEU A 24 6.58 -3.79 14.85
CA LEU A 24 6.74 -2.38 14.47
C LEU A 24 5.91 -1.43 15.34
N PHE A 25 4.64 -1.77 15.59
CA PHE A 25 3.77 -0.99 16.47
C PHE A 25 4.14 -1.08 17.96
N ALA A 26 4.77 -2.18 18.38
CA ALA A 26 5.27 -2.34 19.75
C ALA A 26 6.53 -1.50 19.99
N GLN A 27 7.38 -1.38 18.96
CA GLN A 27 8.61 -0.60 18.99
C GLN A 27 8.36 0.91 18.79
N SER A 28 7.31 1.31 18.08
CA SER A 28 7.04 2.72 17.76
C SER A 28 6.65 3.59 18.97
N GLY A 29 6.78 4.92 18.84
CA GLY A 29 6.40 5.86 19.90
C GLY A 29 7.33 5.91 21.09
N GLN A 30 8.54 5.37 20.97
CA GLN A 30 9.55 5.31 22.03
C GLN A 30 10.91 5.74 21.48
N ILE A 31 11.72 6.44 22.28
CA ILE A 31 13.12 6.73 21.98
C ILE A 31 13.97 5.68 22.69
N THR A 32 14.76 4.92 21.94
CA THR A 32 15.70 3.95 22.49
C THR A 32 17.12 4.29 22.07
N PRO A 33 18.11 4.17 22.98
CA PRO A 33 19.50 4.44 22.65
C PRO A 33 20.14 3.32 21.83
N GLU A 34 19.60 2.10 21.90
CA GLU A 34 20.09 0.95 21.16
C GLU A 34 19.38 0.81 19.80
N PRO A 35 20.09 0.32 18.76
CA PRO A 35 19.48 -0.01 17.48
C PRO A 35 18.38 -1.05 17.67
N ARG A 36 17.24 -0.83 17.01
CA ARG A 36 16.13 -1.78 17.04
C ARG A 36 16.37 -2.91 16.05
N GLU A 37 15.83 -4.08 16.36
CA GLU A 37 15.92 -5.26 15.50
C GLU A 37 14.55 -5.95 15.38
N ILE A 38 14.29 -6.52 14.20
CA ILE A 38 13.21 -7.47 13.96
C ILE A 38 13.82 -8.65 13.21
N GLY A 39 13.87 -9.81 13.86
CA GLY A 39 14.65 -10.94 13.36
C GLY A 39 16.14 -10.58 13.31
N ASN A 40 16.75 -10.68 12.14
CA ASN A 40 18.14 -10.31 11.89
C ASN A 40 18.29 -8.93 11.20
N LEU A 41 17.21 -8.17 11.05
CA LEU A 41 17.25 -6.89 10.37
C LEU A 41 17.37 -5.76 11.40
N THR A 42 18.39 -4.91 11.20
CA THR A 42 18.45 -3.60 11.85
C THR A 42 17.30 -2.73 11.36
N VAL A 43 16.54 -2.16 12.30
CA VAL A 43 15.36 -1.33 12.05
C VAL A 43 15.72 0.14 12.26
N PHE A 44 15.47 0.95 11.24
CA PHE A 44 15.55 2.41 11.29
C PHE A 44 14.14 2.99 11.32
N ASP A 45 13.79 3.65 12.41
CA ASP A 45 12.49 4.32 12.64
C ASP A 45 12.62 5.83 12.82
N HIS A 46 13.79 6.35 13.15
CA HIS A 46 14.02 7.79 13.24
C HIS A 46 13.82 8.47 11.87
N PRO A 47 12.98 9.52 11.75
CA PRO A 47 12.69 10.19 10.49
C PRO A 47 13.92 10.62 9.66
N ASP A 48 14.98 11.08 10.32
CA ASP A 48 16.23 11.46 9.63
C ASP A 48 17.02 10.29 9.05
N ALA A 49 16.99 9.13 9.73
CA ALA A 49 17.59 7.90 9.21
C ALA A 49 16.81 7.43 7.98
N VAL A 50 15.49 7.35 8.11
CA VAL A 50 14.58 6.91 7.05
C VAL A 50 14.71 7.82 5.82
N ASP A 51 14.75 9.14 5.98
CA ASP A 51 14.90 10.09 4.88
C ASP A 51 16.26 9.97 4.18
N ARG A 52 17.38 9.86 4.93
CA ARG A 52 18.71 9.66 4.34
C ARG A 52 18.80 8.35 3.56
N ILE A 53 18.31 7.25 4.14
CA ILE A 53 18.32 5.94 3.49
C ILE A 53 17.47 5.97 2.21
N ALA A 54 16.26 6.54 2.27
CA ALA A 54 15.36 6.65 1.12
C ALA A 54 15.92 7.52 -0.01
N LYS A 55 16.73 8.54 0.32
CA LYS A 55 17.39 9.46 -0.63
C LYS A 55 18.72 8.93 -1.18
N ALA A 56 19.24 7.81 -0.69
CA ALA A 56 20.49 7.21 -1.16
C ALA A 56 20.25 5.85 -1.87
N PRO A 57 19.53 5.82 -3.01
CA PRO A 57 19.10 4.59 -3.67
C PRO A 57 20.22 3.71 -4.24
N ASN A 58 21.41 4.29 -4.46
CA ASN A 58 22.59 3.55 -4.93
C ASN A 58 23.26 2.77 -3.78
N LEU A 59 23.19 3.32 -2.56
CA LEU A 59 23.71 2.70 -1.35
C LEU A 59 22.70 1.72 -0.73
N PHE A 60 21.42 2.06 -0.77
CA PHE A 60 20.33 1.27 -0.21
C PHE A 60 19.41 0.79 -1.33
N ARG A 61 19.68 -0.42 -1.81
CA ARG A 61 19.06 -1.02 -2.99
C ARG A 61 17.78 -1.74 -2.61
N LYS A 62 16.83 -1.82 -3.56
CA LYS A 62 15.64 -2.65 -3.40
C LYS A 62 16.04 -4.11 -3.55
N ASN A 63 15.59 -4.94 -2.63
CA ASN A 63 15.67 -6.39 -2.71
C ASN A 63 14.32 -6.94 -2.23
N PHE A 64 13.56 -7.53 -3.16
CA PHE A 64 12.21 -8.05 -2.91
C PHE A 64 12.22 -9.57 -2.66
N SER A 65 13.40 -10.19 -2.57
CA SER A 65 13.57 -11.63 -2.33
C SER A 65 12.62 -12.44 -3.21
N LEU A 66 11.86 -13.38 -2.66
CA LEU A 66 10.98 -14.25 -3.44
C LEU A 66 9.77 -13.52 -4.06
N ILE A 67 9.39 -12.32 -3.59
CA ILE A 67 8.30 -11.55 -4.21
C ILE A 67 8.60 -11.25 -5.69
N SER A 68 9.87 -11.17 -6.09
CA SER A 68 10.23 -11.00 -7.50
C SER A 68 9.80 -12.16 -8.40
N ALA A 69 9.32 -13.27 -7.85
CA ALA A 69 8.69 -14.35 -8.62
C ALA A 69 7.39 -13.92 -9.33
N LEU A 70 6.74 -12.84 -8.88
CA LEU A 70 5.63 -12.19 -9.59
C LEU A 70 6.09 -11.36 -10.81
N GLY A 71 7.39 -11.27 -11.05
CA GLY A 71 7.97 -10.55 -12.17
C GLY A 71 8.78 -9.34 -11.77
N PHE A 72 9.46 -8.77 -12.76
CA PHE A 72 10.28 -7.57 -12.58
C PHE A 72 9.50 -6.33 -13.00
N SER A 73 9.54 -5.32 -12.13
CA SER A 73 8.89 -4.03 -12.33
C SER A 73 9.69 -2.90 -11.71
N ARG A 74 9.24 -1.66 -11.90
CA ARG A 74 9.78 -0.50 -11.18
C ARG A 74 9.79 -0.62 -9.64
N PHE A 75 9.08 -1.58 -9.04
CA PHE A 75 9.01 -1.70 -7.58
C PHE A 75 10.18 -2.49 -7.00
N ASN A 76 10.73 -3.43 -7.75
CA ASN A 76 11.81 -4.34 -7.32
C ASN A 76 13.11 -4.22 -8.14
N THR A 77 13.18 -3.30 -9.11
CA THR A 77 14.38 -2.96 -9.88
C THR A 77 15.12 -1.75 -9.33
N ASN A 78 16.36 -1.56 -9.78
CA ASN A 78 17.27 -0.48 -9.34
C ASN A 78 17.87 0.26 -10.55
N ASP A 79 18.56 1.37 -10.29
CA ASP A 79 19.38 2.14 -11.24
C ASP A 79 18.67 2.53 -12.56
N GLU A 80 19.35 2.36 -13.70
CA GLU A 80 18.85 2.75 -15.03
C GLU A 80 17.60 1.94 -15.42
N GLU A 81 17.57 0.63 -15.13
CA GLU A 81 16.38 -0.18 -15.38
C GLU A 81 15.16 0.36 -14.62
N TRP A 82 15.34 0.74 -13.34
CA TRP A 82 14.29 1.38 -12.56
C TRP A 82 13.83 2.69 -13.19
N ALA A 83 14.77 3.54 -13.65
CA ALA A 83 14.45 4.82 -14.25
C ALA A 83 13.66 4.67 -15.56
N THR A 84 14.02 3.69 -16.38
CA THR A 84 13.30 3.36 -17.62
C THR A 84 11.91 2.81 -17.30
N ARG A 85 11.78 1.84 -16.40
CA ARG A 85 10.46 1.33 -15.98
C ARG A 85 9.58 2.42 -15.35
N ARG A 86 10.20 3.34 -14.62
CA ARG A 86 9.54 4.52 -14.05
C ARG A 86 8.92 5.39 -15.14
N SER A 87 9.65 5.64 -16.24
CA SER A 87 9.22 6.54 -17.32
C SER A 87 8.07 5.97 -18.15
N ILE A 88 7.97 4.64 -18.29
CA ILE A 88 6.89 3.97 -19.04
C ILE A 88 5.49 4.40 -18.54
N THR A 89 5.32 4.47 -17.22
CA THR A 89 4.02 4.69 -16.56
C THR A 89 3.82 6.09 -16.00
N GLN A 90 4.90 6.87 -15.79
CA GLN A 90 4.81 8.09 -14.99
C GLN A 90 3.90 9.17 -15.58
N ASP A 91 3.96 9.39 -16.89
CA ASP A 91 3.15 10.43 -17.53
C ASP A 91 1.65 10.12 -17.46
N SER A 92 1.28 8.84 -17.54
CA SER A 92 -0.10 8.37 -17.36
C SER A 92 -0.63 8.76 -15.97
N TYR A 93 0.13 8.50 -14.91
CA TYR A 93 -0.28 8.86 -13.54
C TYR A 93 -0.35 10.37 -13.33
N LEU A 94 0.61 11.13 -13.88
CA LEU A 94 0.57 12.60 -13.79
C LEU A 94 -0.63 13.19 -14.53
N ALA A 95 -1.00 12.62 -15.67
CA ALA A 95 -2.18 13.03 -16.43
C ALA A 95 -3.48 12.70 -15.70
N ALA A 96 -3.58 11.50 -15.12
CA ALA A 96 -4.74 11.05 -14.35
C ALA A 96 -4.94 11.83 -13.05
N ALA A 97 -3.88 12.41 -12.49
CA ALA A 97 -3.93 13.21 -11.26
C ALA A 97 -4.13 14.72 -11.48
N LYS A 98 -4.51 15.15 -12.69
CA LYS A 98 -4.78 16.57 -12.98
C LYS A 98 -6.09 17.03 -12.33
N PRO A 99 -6.22 18.31 -11.91
CA PRO A 99 -7.46 18.83 -11.35
C PRO A 99 -8.71 18.60 -12.22
N ALA A 100 -8.55 18.59 -13.55
CA ALA A 100 -9.63 18.29 -14.49
C ALA A 100 -10.23 16.87 -14.36
N GLN A 101 -9.54 15.95 -13.68
CA GLN A 101 -10.00 14.57 -13.46
C GLN A 101 -10.79 14.41 -12.15
N VAL A 102 -10.80 15.42 -11.27
CA VAL A 102 -11.43 15.33 -9.93
C VAL A 102 -12.89 14.92 -10.03
N GLN A 103 -13.67 15.56 -10.90
CA GLN A 103 -15.08 15.24 -11.06
C GLN A 103 -15.28 13.80 -11.57
N SER A 104 -14.51 13.38 -12.57
CA SER A 104 -14.59 12.02 -13.11
C SER A 104 -14.30 10.96 -12.03
N VAL A 105 -13.28 11.18 -11.19
CA VAL A 105 -12.93 10.28 -10.09
C VAL A 105 -14.05 10.25 -9.04
N SER A 106 -14.61 11.40 -8.69
CA SER A 106 -15.76 11.51 -7.78
C SER A 106 -16.97 10.74 -8.31
N ASP A 107 -17.30 10.89 -9.59
CA ASP A 107 -18.46 10.26 -10.21
C ASP A 107 -18.32 8.74 -10.26
N ILE A 108 -17.11 8.22 -10.52
CA ILE A 108 -16.82 6.78 -10.50
C ILE A 108 -17.14 6.19 -9.12
N PHE A 109 -16.57 6.74 -8.04
CA PHE A 109 -16.83 6.22 -6.70
C PHE A 109 -18.29 6.39 -6.29
N ALA A 110 -18.90 7.55 -6.57
CA ALA A 110 -20.32 7.78 -6.28
C ALA A 110 -21.23 6.75 -6.97
N SER A 111 -20.95 6.42 -8.23
CA SER A 111 -21.68 5.41 -8.99
C SER A 111 -21.44 3.99 -8.48
N CYS A 112 -20.22 3.64 -8.05
CA CYS A 112 -19.94 2.32 -7.49
C CYS A 112 -20.69 2.11 -6.17
N PHE A 113 -20.72 3.14 -5.31
CA PHE A 113 -21.36 3.06 -3.99
C PHE A 113 -22.90 3.16 -4.05
N SER A 114 -23.47 3.82 -5.07
CA SER A 114 -24.93 4.01 -5.15
C SER A 114 -25.71 2.71 -5.33
N VAL A 115 -25.07 1.69 -5.93
CA VAL A 115 -25.67 0.39 -6.23
C VAL A 115 -25.14 -0.77 -5.38
N CYS A 116 -24.14 -0.52 -4.53
CA CYS A 116 -23.53 -1.59 -3.75
C CYS A 116 -24.41 -2.03 -2.57
N GLU A 117 -24.19 -3.28 -2.15
CA GLU A 117 -24.82 -3.82 -0.95
C GLU A 117 -24.44 -2.98 0.27
N THR A 118 -25.40 -2.76 1.18
CA THR A 118 -25.19 -2.01 2.43
C THR A 118 -24.52 -2.91 3.47
N SER A 119 -23.29 -3.33 3.16
CA SER A 119 -22.43 -4.15 4.01
C SER A 119 -20.97 -3.75 3.77
N LEU A 120 -20.08 -4.08 4.72
CA LEU A 120 -18.66 -3.76 4.55
C LEU A 120 -18.06 -4.47 3.33
N ALA A 121 -18.49 -5.70 3.05
CA ALA A 121 -18.08 -6.45 1.87
C ALA A 121 -18.55 -5.76 0.57
N GLY A 122 -19.81 -5.34 0.50
CA GLY A 122 -20.34 -4.60 -0.65
C GLY A 122 -19.62 -3.27 -0.90
N ILE A 123 -19.27 -2.53 0.16
CA ILE A 123 -18.47 -1.32 0.06
C ILE A 123 -17.04 -1.64 -0.41
N GLN A 124 -16.41 -2.71 0.09
CA GLN A 124 -15.07 -3.11 -0.34
C GLN A 124 -15.05 -3.49 -1.83
N GLU A 125 -16.04 -4.24 -2.31
CA GLU A 125 -16.18 -4.59 -3.74
C GLU A 125 -16.38 -3.35 -4.62
N ALA A 126 -17.24 -2.41 -4.19
CA ALA A 126 -17.48 -1.17 -4.91
C ALA A 126 -16.24 -0.25 -4.95
N LEU A 127 -15.56 -0.10 -3.81
CA LEU A 127 -14.32 0.64 -3.69
C LEU A 127 -13.23 0.06 -4.58
N PHE A 128 -13.11 -1.27 -4.56
CA PHE A 128 -12.19 -2.00 -5.43
C PHE A 128 -12.50 -1.74 -6.92
N ALA A 129 -13.75 -1.88 -7.34
CA ALA A 129 -14.16 -1.63 -8.71
C ALA A 129 -13.90 -0.18 -9.17
N GLY A 130 -14.12 0.79 -8.27
CA GLY A 130 -13.82 2.21 -8.53
C GLY A 130 -12.33 2.45 -8.74
N ALA A 131 -11.49 2.02 -7.79
CA ALA A 131 -10.03 2.16 -7.88
C ALA A 131 -9.44 1.45 -9.11
N LEU A 132 -9.95 0.26 -9.42
CA LEU A 132 -9.57 -0.48 -10.63
C LEU A 132 -9.93 0.28 -11.90
N THR A 133 -11.13 0.84 -11.97
CA THR A 133 -11.59 1.64 -13.12
C THR A 133 -10.68 2.85 -13.33
N ILE A 134 -10.34 3.57 -12.26
CA ILE A 134 -9.46 4.75 -12.32
C ILE A 134 -8.05 4.35 -12.79
N PHE A 135 -7.51 3.25 -12.27
CA PHE A 135 -6.22 2.72 -12.71
C PHE A 135 -6.20 2.42 -14.22
N TYR A 136 -7.20 1.69 -14.72
CA TYR A 136 -7.30 1.37 -16.15
C TYR A 136 -7.48 2.63 -17.00
N GLN A 137 -8.28 3.60 -16.55
CA GLN A 137 -8.47 4.88 -17.25
C GLN A 137 -7.18 5.70 -17.35
N ALA A 138 -6.27 5.63 -16.37
CA ALA A 138 -4.94 6.27 -16.46
C ALA A 138 -4.13 5.79 -17.70
N PHE A 139 -4.43 4.58 -18.18
CA PHE A 139 -3.86 4.00 -19.40
C PHE A 139 -4.81 3.99 -20.60
N ARG A 140 -5.97 4.67 -20.48
CA ARG A 140 -7.05 4.71 -21.48
C ARG A 140 -7.62 3.33 -21.81
N LEU A 141 -7.65 2.45 -20.81
CA LEU A 141 -8.21 1.11 -20.87
C LEU A 141 -9.56 1.06 -20.16
N VAL A 142 -10.27 -0.05 -20.36
CA VAL A 142 -11.53 -0.36 -19.66
C VAL A 142 -11.27 -1.56 -18.76
N ALA A 143 -11.64 -1.44 -17.49
CA ALA A 143 -11.48 -2.52 -16.53
C ALA A 143 -12.58 -3.57 -16.69
N GLU A 144 -12.25 -4.82 -16.35
CA GLU A 144 -13.20 -5.92 -16.16
C GLU A 144 -13.20 -6.29 -14.66
N PRO A 145 -14.04 -5.63 -13.81
CA PRO A 145 -13.82 -5.67 -12.37
C PRO A 145 -13.94 -7.05 -11.73
N ARG A 146 -14.89 -7.87 -12.17
CA ARG A 146 -15.15 -9.18 -11.55
C ARG A 146 -14.01 -10.18 -11.80
N SER A 147 -13.59 -10.35 -13.04
CA SER A 147 -12.48 -11.25 -13.37
C SER A 147 -11.16 -10.77 -12.77
N THR A 148 -10.93 -9.46 -12.80
CA THR A 148 -9.72 -8.86 -12.24
C THR A 148 -9.68 -9.01 -10.71
N ALA A 149 -10.80 -8.82 -10.01
CA ALA A 149 -10.88 -9.03 -8.56
C ALA A 149 -10.47 -10.46 -8.17
N ALA A 150 -11.02 -11.47 -8.84
CA ALA A 150 -10.70 -12.87 -8.57
C ALA A 150 -9.21 -13.20 -8.77
N LEU A 151 -8.57 -12.60 -9.79
CA LEU A 151 -7.12 -12.75 -10.00
C LEU A 151 -6.31 -12.04 -8.92
N LEU A 152 -6.74 -10.85 -8.46
CA LEU A 152 -6.04 -10.16 -7.38
C LEU A 152 -6.16 -10.91 -6.05
N ASP A 153 -7.32 -11.50 -5.73
CA ASP A 153 -7.49 -12.32 -4.53
C ASP A 153 -6.50 -13.50 -4.54
N ARG A 154 -6.43 -14.24 -5.65
CA ARG A 154 -5.44 -15.32 -5.82
C ARG A 154 -4.00 -14.81 -5.71
N THR A 155 -3.72 -13.62 -6.24
CA THR A 155 -2.37 -13.05 -6.14
C THR A 155 -2.05 -12.64 -4.71
N ARG A 156 -3.01 -12.13 -3.91
CA ARG A 156 -2.77 -11.85 -2.48
C ARG A 156 -2.34 -13.12 -1.76
N GLU A 157 -2.94 -14.26 -2.11
CA GLU A 157 -2.62 -15.55 -1.49
C GLU A 157 -1.22 -16.01 -1.86
N VAL A 158 -0.84 -15.91 -3.15
CA VAL A 158 0.53 -16.19 -3.61
C VAL A 158 1.53 -15.23 -2.98
N LEU A 159 1.23 -13.93 -2.97
CA LEU A 159 2.06 -12.87 -2.42
C LEU A 159 2.30 -13.09 -0.92
N ARG A 160 1.29 -13.51 -0.17
CA ARG A 160 1.42 -13.84 1.26
C ARG A 160 2.43 -14.95 1.47
N ARG A 161 2.39 -16.02 0.67
CA ARG A 161 3.37 -17.11 0.70
C ARG A 161 4.77 -16.64 0.29
N LEU A 162 4.90 -15.88 -0.80
CA LEU A 162 6.18 -15.31 -1.26
C LEU A 162 6.81 -14.38 -0.22
N GLN A 163 5.99 -13.53 0.40
CA GLN A 163 6.41 -12.65 1.48
C GLN A 163 6.92 -13.50 2.64
N TYR A 164 6.14 -14.47 3.13
CA TYR A 164 6.56 -15.35 4.23
C TYR A 164 7.88 -16.06 3.94
N TYR A 165 8.03 -16.65 2.75
CA TYR A 165 9.25 -17.36 2.37
C TYR A 165 10.45 -16.43 2.10
N SER A 166 10.23 -15.11 2.06
CA SER A 166 11.32 -14.13 2.06
C SER A 166 11.95 -13.95 3.45
N TRP A 167 11.28 -14.41 4.50
CA TRP A 167 11.76 -14.38 5.90
C TRP A 167 12.09 -15.78 6.43
N VAL A 168 11.34 -16.78 6.00
CA VAL A 168 11.50 -18.17 6.41
C VAL A 168 11.99 -18.97 5.22
N THR A 169 13.13 -19.64 5.34
CA THR A 169 13.69 -20.41 4.23
C THR A 169 12.73 -21.55 3.82
N PRO A 170 12.21 -21.56 2.58
CA PRO A 170 11.38 -22.67 2.09
C PRO A 170 12.22 -23.90 1.76
N THR A 171 11.61 -25.07 1.82
CA THR A 171 12.09 -26.27 1.12
C THR A 171 12.08 -26.05 -0.40
N ASP A 172 12.82 -26.87 -1.15
CA ASP A 172 12.83 -26.78 -2.62
C ASP A 172 11.44 -27.02 -3.23
N ALA A 173 10.64 -27.89 -2.62
CA ALA A 173 9.27 -28.18 -3.06
C ALA A 173 8.34 -26.98 -2.85
N GLU A 174 8.37 -26.36 -1.67
CA GLU A 174 7.60 -25.15 -1.37
C GLU A 174 8.00 -23.99 -2.27
N ARG A 175 9.31 -23.77 -2.44
CA ARG A 175 9.86 -22.74 -3.34
C ARG A 175 9.38 -22.96 -4.78
N THR A 176 9.46 -24.18 -5.27
CA THR A 176 9.03 -24.51 -6.64
C THR A 176 7.53 -24.29 -6.80
N SER A 177 6.72 -24.73 -5.82
CA SER A 177 5.27 -24.55 -5.83
C SER A 177 4.89 -23.07 -5.86
N VAL A 178 5.40 -22.25 -4.94
CA VAL A 178 4.99 -20.83 -4.85
C VAL A 178 5.45 -20.02 -6.07
N ILE A 179 6.61 -20.34 -6.65
CA ILE A 179 7.08 -19.72 -7.90
C ILE A 179 6.20 -20.15 -9.08
N SER A 180 5.77 -21.41 -9.12
CA SER A 180 4.83 -21.91 -10.12
C SER A 180 3.49 -21.18 -10.04
N ASP A 181 2.96 -20.99 -8.83
CA ASP A 181 1.71 -20.28 -8.60
C ASP A 181 1.83 -18.80 -9.01
N ALA A 182 2.94 -18.15 -8.71
CA ALA A 182 3.22 -16.78 -9.14
C ALA A 182 3.22 -16.64 -10.67
N ARG A 183 3.91 -17.55 -11.37
CA ARG A 183 3.93 -17.56 -12.84
C ARG A 183 2.54 -17.83 -13.44
N ALA A 184 1.78 -18.74 -12.84
CA ALA A 184 0.43 -19.06 -13.30
C ALA A 184 -0.48 -17.83 -13.23
N VAL A 185 -0.48 -17.10 -12.11
CA VAL A 185 -1.32 -15.92 -11.95
C VAL A 185 -0.91 -14.80 -12.91
N ILE A 186 0.39 -14.57 -13.11
CA ILE A 186 0.88 -13.60 -14.12
C ILE A 186 0.48 -14.02 -15.54
N ALA A 187 0.55 -15.31 -15.87
CA ALA A 187 0.14 -15.82 -17.18
C ALA A 187 -1.37 -15.64 -17.42
N GLU A 188 -2.20 -15.83 -16.39
CA GLU A 188 -3.64 -15.58 -16.47
C GLU A 188 -3.97 -14.09 -16.66
N PHE A 189 -3.29 -13.19 -15.95
CA PHE A 189 -3.36 -11.75 -16.24
C PHE A 189 -2.96 -11.45 -17.68
N GLY A 190 -1.87 -12.06 -18.16
CA GLY A 190 -1.42 -11.95 -19.53
C GLY A 190 -2.49 -12.38 -20.53
N ALA A 191 -3.11 -13.53 -20.32
CA ALA A 191 -4.20 -14.02 -21.18
C ALA A 191 -5.38 -13.04 -21.21
N GLN A 192 -5.80 -12.51 -20.05
CA GLN A 192 -6.90 -11.54 -19.98
C GLN A 192 -6.55 -10.23 -20.70
N LEU A 193 -5.36 -9.67 -20.45
CA LEU A 193 -4.92 -8.41 -21.07
C LEU A 193 -4.71 -8.55 -22.58
N MET A 194 -4.23 -9.70 -23.05
CA MET A 194 -3.97 -9.92 -24.47
C MET A 194 -5.24 -10.28 -25.25
N ALA A 195 -6.30 -10.73 -24.58
CA ALA A 195 -7.60 -10.98 -25.20
C ALA A 195 -8.34 -9.69 -25.59
N ASP A 196 -8.13 -8.58 -24.86
CA ASP A 196 -8.67 -7.27 -25.22
C ASP A 196 -7.71 -6.53 -26.18
N PRO A 197 -8.14 -6.18 -27.41
CA PRO A 197 -7.27 -5.52 -28.39
C PRO A 197 -6.66 -4.19 -27.92
N ARG A 198 -7.37 -3.43 -27.07
CA ARG A 198 -6.88 -2.14 -26.56
C ARG A 198 -5.77 -2.35 -25.52
N SER A 199 -5.99 -3.25 -24.59
CA SER A 199 -5.01 -3.66 -23.58
C SER A 199 -3.77 -4.27 -24.25
N ALA A 200 -3.95 -5.16 -25.22
CA ALA A 200 -2.84 -5.72 -26.01
C ALA A 200 -2.02 -4.64 -26.74
N ALA A 201 -2.68 -3.62 -27.30
CA ALA A 201 -2.00 -2.48 -27.92
C ALA A 201 -1.23 -1.63 -26.90
N GLN A 202 -1.77 -1.45 -25.70
CA GLN A 202 -1.08 -0.74 -24.62
C GLN A 202 0.14 -1.52 -24.11
N MET A 203 0.07 -2.86 -24.03
CA MET A 203 1.20 -3.70 -23.67
C MET A 203 2.34 -3.61 -24.70
N ARG A 204 2.00 -3.55 -26.00
CA ARG A 204 3.01 -3.28 -27.05
C ARG A 204 3.69 -1.92 -26.86
N ARG A 205 2.93 -0.86 -26.52
CA ARG A 205 3.51 0.46 -26.22
C ARG A 205 4.43 0.45 -25.00
N PHE A 206 4.13 -0.36 -23.99
CA PHE A 206 5.03 -0.55 -22.85
C PHE A 206 6.35 -1.17 -23.30
N SER A 207 6.30 -2.22 -24.12
CA SER A 207 7.49 -2.85 -24.70
C SER A 207 8.29 -1.89 -25.60
N GLU A 208 7.64 -1.08 -26.44
CA GLU A 208 8.32 -0.08 -27.27
C GLU A 208 9.08 0.95 -26.44
N LYS A 209 8.53 1.34 -25.29
CA LYS A 209 9.15 2.30 -24.36
C LYS A 209 10.22 1.70 -23.44
N SER A 210 10.34 0.38 -23.36
CA SER A 210 11.30 -0.25 -22.44
C SER A 210 12.75 -0.10 -22.91
N GLY A 211 12.97 0.34 -24.16
CA GLY A 211 14.27 0.85 -24.62
C GLY A 211 15.44 -0.14 -24.51
N GLY A 212 15.19 -1.44 -24.59
CA GLY A 212 16.22 -2.47 -24.56
C GLY A 212 16.48 -3.13 -23.20
N ILE A 213 15.57 -2.99 -22.23
CA ILE A 213 15.59 -3.86 -21.04
C ILE A 213 15.43 -5.32 -21.48
N ASP A 214 16.47 -6.13 -21.25
CA ASP A 214 16.45 -7.56 -21.52
C ASP A 214 15.33 -8.25 -20.74
N SER A 215 14.62 -9.15 -21.41
CA SER A 215 13.49 -9.90 -20.83
C SER A 215 12.36 -9.03 -20.23
N PHE A 216 12.21 -7.78 -20.70
CA PHE A 216 11.10 -6.93 -20.26
C PHE A 216 9.74 -7.57 -20.57
N SER A 217 8.92 -7.73 -19.53
CA SER A 217 7.53 -8.16 -19.63
C SER A 217 6.59 -6.98 -19.39
N PRO A 218 5.83 -6.52 -20.40
CA PRO A 218 4.84 -5.45 -20.19
C PRO A 218 3.70 -5.90 -19.26
N ILE A 219 3.42 -7.21 -19.23
CA ILE A 219 2.39 -7.81 -18.36
C ILE A 219 2.83 -7.70 -16.90
N GLU A 220 4.05 -8.11 -16.57
CA GLU A 220 4.58 -8.00 -15.21
C GLU A 220 4.62 -6.55 -14.74
N GLU A 221 5.09 -5.63 -15.60
CA GLU A 221 5.11 -4.21 -15.28
C GLU A 221 3.69 -3.68 -15.01
N PHE A 222 2.72 -3.98 -15.89
CA PHE A 222 1.34 -3.53 -15.72
C PHE A 222 0.68 -4.10 -14.46
N VAL A 223 0.79 -5.41 -14.23
CA VAL A 223 0.16 -6.11 -13.09
C VAL A 223 0.75 -5.62 -11.77
N MET A 224 2.07 -5.47 -11.67
CA MET A 224 2.70 -4.96 -10.45
C MET A 224 2.28 -3.51 -10.15
N ASN A 225 2.11 -2.69 -11.19
CA ASN A 225 1.57 -1.33 -11.04
C ASN A 225 0.09 -1.33 -10.62
N LEU A 226 -0.71 -2.27 -11.15
CA LEU A 226 -2.11 -2.45 -10.78
C LEU A 226 -2.25 -2.78 -9.29
N PHE A 227 -1.49 -3.76 -8.79
CA PHE A 227 -1.46 -4.08 -7.36
C PHE A 227 -1.07 -2.88 -6.50
N ALA A 228 0.02 -2.21 -6.86
CA ALA A 228 0.52 -1.09 -6.07
C ALA A 228 -0.50 0.06 -5.98
N GLY A 229 -1.23 0.34 -7.06
CA GLY A 229 -2.21 1.42 -7.12
C GLY A 229 -3.53 1.07 -6.42
N VAL A 230 -4.09 -0.10 -6.70
CA VAL A 230 -5.44 -0.46 -6.21
C VAL A 230 -5.39 -0.91 -4.75
N GLU A 231 -4.45 -1.78 -4.39
CA GLU A 231 -4.42 -2.39 -3.06
C GLU A 231 -4.22 -1.36 -1.95
N THR A 232 -3.34 -0.38 -2.19
CA THR A 232 -2.99 0.64 -1.19
C THR A 232 -4.12 1.65 -0.98
N THR A 233 -4.79 2.08 -2.06
CA THR A 233 -5.96 2.97 -2.01
C THR A 233 -7.11 2.29 -1.25
N VAL A 234 -7.47 1.06 -1.64
CA VAL A 234 -8.55 0.29 -0.99
C VAL A 234 -8.26 0.14 0.50
N THR A 235 -7.04 -0.27 0.85
CA THR A 235 -6.60 -0.45 2.24
C THR A 235 -6.72 0.83 3.06
N THR A 236 -6.31 1.97 2.50
CA THR A 236 -6.40 3.27 3.19
C THR A 236 -7.85 3.63 3.51
N VAL A 237 -8.75 3.48 2.54
CA VAL A 237 -10.17 3.84 2.71
C VAL A 237 -10.87 2.86 3.67
N LEU A 238 -10.48 1.59 3.71
CA LEU A 238 -10.98 0.64 4.71
C LEU A 238 -10.56 1.05 6.14
N TRP A 239 -9.33 1.52 6.35
CA TRP A 239 -8.93 2.11 7.64
C TRP A 239 -9.68 3.39 7.96
N VAL A 240 -10.00 4.22 6.98
CA VAL A 240 -10.87 5.40 7.18
C VAL A 240 -12.24 4.94 7.68
N ILE A 241 -12.87 3.96 7.03
CA ILE A 241 -14.17 3.40 7.43
C ILE A 241 -14.13 2.87 8.87
N ASP A 242 -13.08 2.12 9.21
CA ASP A 242 -12.85 1.63 10.57
C ASP A 242 -12.84 2.77 11.61
N ARG A 243 -12.05 3.81 11.33
CA ARG A 243 -11.85 4.94 12.24
C ARG A 243 -13.09 5.82 12.35
N LEU A 244 -13.86 5.97 11.27
CA LEU A 244 -15.17 6.63 11.29
C LEU A 244 -16.16 5.87 12.18
N GLY A 245 -16.18 4.54 12.07
CA GLY A 245 -17.02 3.67 12.90
C GLY A 245 -16.67 3.73 14.39
N ALA A 246 -15.43 4.09 14.74
CA ALA A 246 -14.99 4.26 16.12
C ALA A 246 -15.49 5.55 16.78
N ASN A 247 -15.90 6.57 16.00
CA ASN A 247 -16.28 7.87 16.55
C ASN A 247 -17.36 8.58 15.71
N GLN A 248 -18.61 8.47 16.16
CA GLN A 248 -19.76 9.08 15.47
C GLN A 248 -19.68 10.60 15.36
N LYS A 249 -19.12 11.29 16.36
CA LYS A 249 -18.99 12.76 16.31
C LYS A 249 -18.02 13.21 15.22
N VAL A 250 -16.93 12.47 15.04
CA VAL A 250 -15.96 12.71 13.96
C VAL A 250 -16.61 12.44 12.61
N GLN A 251 -17.36 11.33 12.51
CA GLN A 251 -18.06 10.96 11.29
C GLN A 251 -19.10 12.00 10.85
N GLU A 252 -19.97 12.48 11.76
CA GLU A 252 -20.93 13.54 11.44
C GLU A 252 -20.24 14.85 11.08
N ARG A 253 -19.13 15.20 11.75
CA ARG A 253 -18.36 16.41 11.40
C ARG A 253 -17.80 16.34 9.97
N ILE A 254 -17.26 15.19 9.57
CA ILE A 254 -16.75 14.96 8.21
C ILE A 254 -17.91 15.00 7.20
N HIS A 255 -19.04 14.36 7.52
CA HIS A 255 -20.25 14.42 6.70
C HIS A 255 -20.72 15.86 6.46
N ASP A 256 -20.82 16.67 7.52
CA ASP A 256 -21.24 18.07 7.45
C ASP A 256 -20.27 18.95 6.64
N GLU A 257 -18.95 18.74 6.80
CA GLU A 257 -17.93 19.41 5.99
C GLU A 257 -18.09 19.07 4.50
N ILE A 258 -18.29 17.79 4.18
CA ILE A 258 -18.47 17.30 2.80
C ILE A 258 -19.80 17.76 2.18
N ALA A 259 -20.83 17.98 2.99
CA ALA A 259 -22.12 18.54 2.58
C ALA A 259 -22.09 20.06 2.39
N GLY A 260 -20.98 20.72 2.74
CA GLY A 260 -20.80 22.16 2.57
C GLY A 260 -21.34 23.00 3.74
N ALA A 261 -21.66 22.39 4.88
CA ALA A 261 -22.24 23.08 6.02
C ALA A 261 -21.20 23.83 6.89
N LYS A 262 -19.91 23.46 6.83
CA LYS A 262 -18.79 24.14 7.53
C LYS A 262 -17.47 23.91 6.79
N ALA A 263 -16.73 24.97 6.47
CA ALA A 263 -15.43 24.88 5.78
C ALA A 263 -14.32 25.72 6.44
N ASP A 264 -14.41 25.97 7.75
CA ASP A 264 -13.41 26.80 8.44
C ASP A 264 -12.07 26.08 8.66
N THR A 265 -12.06 24.74 8.61
CA THR A 265 -10.87 23.91 8.84
C THR A 265 -10.86 22.69 7.92
N PRO A 266 -9.71 22.27 7.35
CA PRO A 266 -9.58 21.09 6.48
C PRO A 266 -9.62 19.79 7.30
N PHE A 267 -10.76 19.50 7.94
CA PHE A 267 -10.88 18.43 8.93
C PHE A 267 -10.88 17.05 8.28
N THR A 268 -11.52 16.89 7.12
CA THR A 268 -11.51 15.64 6.34
C THR A 268 -10.10 15.27 5.91
N ASP A 269 -9.31 16.24 5.41
CA ASP A 269 -7.92 16.02 5.02
C ASP A 269 -7.03 15.66 6.22
N CYS A 270 -7.25 16.32 7.37
CA CYS A 270 -6.59 15.99 8.64
C CYS A 270 -6.88 14.53 9.04
N PHE A 271 -8.14 14.11 8.99
CA PHE A 271 -8.54 12.75 9.34
C PHE A 271 -7.94 11.68 8.41
N ILE A 272 -7.92 11.95 7.10
CA ILE A 272 -7.29 11.06 6.11
C ILE A 272 -5.79 10.95 6.35
N ASN A 273 -5.11 12.08 6.61
CA ASN A 273 -3.68 12.08 6.93
C ASN A 273 -3.38 11.35 8.23
N GLU A 274 -4.19 11.54 9.28
CA GLU A 274 -4.04 10.79 10.53
C GLU A 274 -4.23 9.28 10.32
N THR A 275 -5.18 8.90 9.45
CA THR A 275 -5.38 7.51 9.08
C THR A 275 -4.14 6.91 8.41
N MET A 276 -3.54 7.59 7.44
CA MET A 276 -2.30 7.13 6.80
C MET A 276 -1.08 7.20 7.74
N ARG A 277 -1.07 8.13 8.72
CA ARG A 277 -0.01 8.22 9.73
C ARG A 277 -0.07 7.00 10.65
N TYR A 278 -1.26 6.71 11.18
CA TYR A 278 -1.46 5.64 12.16
C TYR A 278 -1.48 4.25 11.53
N PHE A 279 -2.13 4.10 10.37
CA PHE A 279 -2.23 2.85 9.60
C PHE A 279 -1.66 3.03 8.19
N PRO A 280 -0.33 3.19 8.06
CA PRO A 280 0.29 3.28 6.75
C PRO A 280 0.04 1.96 5.98
N PRO A 281 -0.50 2.00 4.74
CA PRO A 281 -0.74 0.79 3.97
C PRO A 281 0.52 -0.05 3.81
N ILE A 282 1.69 0.59 3.67
CA ILE A 282 2.99 -0.06 3.68
C ILE A 282 3.70 0.28 5.00
N PRO A 283 3.70 -0.61 6.00
CA PRO A 283 4.19 -0.31 7.35
C PRO A 283 5.71 -0.27 7.46
N PHE A 284 6.42 -0.91 6.53
CA PHE A 284 7.87 -0.89 6.46
C PHE A 284 8.39 -1.15 5.03
N LEU A 285 9.68 -0.91 4.84
CA LEU A 285 10.41 -1.26 3.63
C LEU A 285 11.68 -2.01 3.98
N THR A 286 12.15 -2.90 3.09
CA THR A 286 13.48 -3.50 3.20
C THR A 286 14.44 -2.88 2.19
N ARG A 287 15.73 -2.79 2.55
CA ARG A 287 16.82 -2.37 1.66
C ARG A 287 18.04 -3.26 1.86
N GLU A 288 18.76 -3.50 0.78
CA GLU A 288 20.08 -4.13 0.81
C GLU A 288 21.17 -3.05 0.71
N VAL A 289 22.13 -3.10 1.61
CA VAL A 289 23.27 -2.18 1.67
C VAL A 289 24.30 -2.60 0.62
N SER A 290 24.67 -1.72 -0.30
CA SER A 290 25.59 -2.06 -1.40
C SER A 290 27.07 -1.87 -1.07
N ALA A 291 27.39 -1.10 -0.04
CA ALA A 291 28.75 -0.85 0.43
C ALA A 291 28.75 -0.58 1.94
N ASP A 292 29.84 -0.96 2.62
CA ASP A 292 30.03 -0.68 4.05
C ASP A 292 29.80 0.80 4.36
N THR A 293 28.99 1.08 5.37
CA THR A 293 28.60 2.45 5.73
C THR A 293 28.21 2.55 7.20
N VAL A 294 27.91 3.76 7.66
CA VAL A 294 27.43 4.02 9.02
C VAL A 294 26.20 4.93 8.95
N ILE A 295 25.10 4.51 9.57
CA ILE A 295 23.90 5.33 9.76
C ILE A 295 23.63 5.42 11.26
N ASP A 296 23.61 6.63 11.80
CA ASP A 296 23.33 6.92 13.22
C ASP A 296 24.17 6.10 14.20
N GLY A 297 25.47 6.02 13.90
CA GLY A 297 26.42 5.26 14.71
C GLY A 297 26.36 3.75 14.50
N VAL A 298 25.39 3.24 13.72
CA VAL A 298 25.27 1.81 13.38
C VAL A 298 26.09 1.49 12.16
N ALA A 299 27.10 0.64 12.31
CA ALA A 299 27.90 0.12 11.21
C ALA A 299 27.09 -0.92 10.41
N LEU A 300 26.97 -0.70 9.10
CA LEU A 300 26.28 -1.57 8.16
C LEU A 300 27.28 -2.16 7.17
N ARG A 301 27.11 -3.42 6.81
CA ARG A 301 27.98 -4.13 5.87
C ARG A 301 27.34 -4.29 4.50
N ALA A 302 28.16 -4.32 3.44
CA ALA A 302 27.68 -4.68 2.11
C ALA A 302 26.96 -6.05 2.12
N GLY A 303 25.82 -6.14 1.43
CA GLY A 303 24.93 -7.31 1.40
C GLY A 303 23.97 -7.42 2.59
N GLN A 304 24.11 -6.57 3.62
CA GLN A 304 23.18 -6.57 4.76
C GLN A 304 21.80 -6.07 4.34
N LEU A 305 20.75 -6.78 4.75
CA LEU A 305 19.38 -6.30 4.69
C LEU A 305 19.06 -5.46 5.93
N ILE A 306 18.41 -4.32 5.72
CA ILE A 306 17.90 -3.42 6.76
C ILE A 306 16.42 -3.16 6.56
N MET A 307 15.74 -2.76 7.63
CA MET A 307 14.33 -2.39 7.62
C MET A 307 14.16 -0.90 7.91
N LEU A 308 13.31 -0.23 7.14
CA LEU A 308 12.85 1.14 7.41
C LEU A 308 11.43 1.05 7.94
N SER A 309 11.20 1.42 9.20
CA SER A 309 9.90 1.41 9.84
C SER A 309 9.13 2.68 9.50
N ILE A 310 8.11 2.58 8.63
CA ILE A 310 7.24 3.71 8.31
C ILE A 310 6.33 4.02 9.50
N VAL A 311 5.82 2.98 10.18
CA VAL A 311 5.05 3.11 11.43
C VAL A 311 5.88 3.87 12.48
N GLY A 312 7.15 3.51 12.63
CA GLY A 312 8.07 4.14 13.57
C GLY A 312 8.32 5.62 13.25
N ALA A 313 8.62 5.95 11.99
CA ALA A 313 8.80 7.34 11.57
C ALA A 313 7.52 8.18 11.76
N HIS A 314 6.36 7.60 11.43
CA HIS A 314 5.05 8.22 11.60
C HIS A 314 4.61 8.36 13.06
N GLN A 315 5.29 7.71 14.00
CA GLN A 315 4.99 7.74 15.43
C GLN A 315 6.20 8.15 16.26
N HIS A 316 7.21 8.79 15.65
CA HIS A 316 8.41 9.17 16.40
C HIS A 316 8.10 10.33 17.37
N PRO A 317 8.34 10.18 18.69
CA PRO A 317 7.88 11.13 19.70
C PRO A 317 8.58 12.49 19.67
N GLU A 318 9.70 12.64 18.96
CA GLU A 318 10.33 13.94 18.73
C GLU A 318 9.55 14.82 17.72
N PHE A 319 8.72 14.21 16.88
CA PHE A 319 8.04 14.88 15.77
C PHE A 319 6.52 14.94 15.91
N TRP A 320 5.96 14.19 16.87
CA TRP A 320 4.52 14.02 17.03
C TRP A 320 4.15 14.06 18.51
N GLU A 321 3.14 14.87 18.84
CA GLU A 321 2.55 14.85 20.18
C GLU A 321 1.62 13.64 20.32
N ASN A 322 1.73 12.90 21.44
CA ASN A 322 0.97 11.66 21.68
C ASN A 322 0.95 10.72 20.46
N PRO A 323 2.12 10.28 19.95
CA PRO A 323 2.25 9.65 18.64
C PRO A 323 1.45 8.35 18.48
N ARG A 324 1.24 7.63 19.59
CA ARG A 324 0.52 6.35 19.64
C ARG A 324 -0.99 6.51 19.83
N THR A 325 -1.49 7.74 19.86
CA THR A 325 -2.92 8.04 19.89
C THR A 325 -3.38 8.42 18.50
N PHE A 326 -4.47 7.80 18.03
CA PHE A 326 -5.17 8.26 16.84
C PHE A 326 -5.97 9.52 17.18
N ASP A 327 -5.58 10.65 16.61
CA ASP A 327 -6.24 11.94 16.81
C ASP A 327 -6.82 12.47 15.50
N ALA A 328 -8.14 12.34 15.35
CA ALA A 328 -8.88 12.84 14.19
C ALA A 328 -8.70 14.35 13.95
N SER A 329 -8.33 15.10 14.99
CA SER A 329 -8.11 16.54 15.00
C SER A 329 -6.65 16.92 15.22
N ARG A 330 -5.72 16.04 14.83
CA ARG A 330 -4.29 16.24 15.04
C ARG A 330 -3.83 17.63 14.59
N LYS A 331 -3.38 18.43 15.55
CA LYS A 331 -3.02 19.83 15.36
C LYS A 331 -1.95 20.01 14.28
N GLU A 332 -0.95 19.13 14.26
CA GLU A 332 0.17 19.21 13.33
C GLU A 332 -0.29 19.14 11.86
N PHE A 333 -1.40 18.45 11.57
CA PHE A 333 -2.01 18.44 10.24
C PHE A 333 -2.89 19.66 9.97
N ILE A 334 -3.68 20.12 10.95
CA ILE A 334 -4.56 21.29 10.81
C ILE A 334 -3.73 22.56 10.55
N ASP A 335 -2.66 22.74 11.32
CA ASP A 335 -1.78 23.92 11.25
C ASP A 335 -0.68 23.75 10.19
N ASN A 336 -0.62 22.57 9.55
CA ASN A 336 0.42 22.19 8.58
C ASN A 336 1.85 22.40 9.13
N SER A 337 2.05 22.07 10.42
CA SER A 337 3.31 22.26 11.15
C SER A 337 4.15 20.98 11.28
N PHE A 338 3.65 19.83 10.80
CA PHE A 338 4.37 18.56 10.85
C PHE A 338 5.67 18.58 10.03
N ASP A 339 6.69 17.83 10.47
CA ASP A 339 7.90 17.62 9.69
C ASP A 339 7.64 16.64 8.54
N ARG A 340 8.01 17.02 7.32
CA ARG A 340 7.81 16.19 6.12
C ARG A 340 8.60 14.88 6.14
N ARG A 341 9.66 14.78 6.94
CA ARG A 341 10.43 13.54 7.16
C ARG A 341 9.68 12.57 8.06
N ALA A 342 8.85 13.09 8.97
CA ALA A 342 8.08 12.31 9.93
C ALA A 342 6.70 11.89 9.40
N PHE A 343 6.25 12.46 8.28
CA PHE A 343 5.04 12.04 7.56
C PHE A 343 5.34 11.73 6.09
N ILE A 344 5.55 10.45 5.79
CA ILE A 344 5.96 9.94 4.47
C ILE A 344 4.98 8.87 3.93
N PRO A 345 3.66 9.15 3.85
CA PRO A 345 2.67 8.17 3.39
C PRO A 345 2.90 7.68 1.94
N PHE A 346 3.68 8.43 1.16
CA PHE A 346 4.06 8.12 -0.21
C PHE A 346 5.58 8.01 -0.39
N LEU A 347 6.32 7.80 0.71
CA LEU A 347 7.78 7.84 0.80
C LEU A 347 8.38 9.20 0.38
N THR A 348 9.71 9.28 0.37
CA THR A 348 10.51 10.47 0.04
C THR A 348 11.65 10.09 -0.91
N GLY A 349 12.30 11.09 -1.50
CA GLY A 349 13.45 10.93 -2.37
C GLY A 349 13.15 10.40 -3.78
N PRO A 350 14.18 9.96 -4.52
CA PRO A 350 14.05 9.60 -5.95
C PRO A 350 13.06 8.45 -6.20
N ARG A 351 12.88 7.57 -5.21
CA ARG A 351 12.01 6.39 -5.29
C ARG A 351 10.64 6.60 -4.65
N MET A 352 10.22 7.85 -4.45
CA MET A 352 8.87 8.18 -3.96
C MET A 352 7.77 7.59 -4.84
N CYS A 353 6.58 7.41 -4.26
CA CYS A 353 5.46 6.75 -4.92
C CYS A 353 5.13 7.38 -6.27
N GLY A 354 4.94 6.51 -7.26
CA GLY A 354 4.71 6.95 -8.61
C GLY A 354 3.38 7.65 -8.85
N GLY A 355 2.35 7.13 -8.20
CA GLY A 355 0.99 7.63 -8.24
C GLY A 355 0.63 8.52 -7.06
N ALA A 356 1.58 9.12 -6.33
CA ALA A 356 1.29 9.84 -5.08
C ALA A 356 0.16 10.88 -5.21
N ARG A 357 0.11 11.61 -6.32
CA ARG A 357 -0.95 12.59 -6.59
C ARG A 357 -2.29 11.94 -6.92
N LEU A 358 -2.27 10.85 -7.69
CA LEU A 358 -3.46 10.10 -8.07
C LEU A 358 -4.06 9.40 -6.84
N GLY A 359 -3.25 8.69 -6.06
CA GLY A 359 -3.69 8.00 -4.84
C GLY A 359 -4.28 8.95 -3.80
N ARG A 360 -3.72 10.16 -3.61
CA ARG A 360 -4.35 11.19 -2.76
C ARG A 360 -5.73 11.59 -3.27
N LEU A 361 -5.84 11.85 -4.58
CA LEU A 361 -7.12 12.18 -5.21
C LEU A 361 -8.13 11.04 -5.04
N GLU A 362 -7.73 9.80 -5.30
CA GLU A 362 -8.60 8.62 -5.16
C GLU A 362 -9.10 8.45 -3.73
N VAL A 363 -8.20 8.48 -2.73
CA VAL A 363 -8.58 8.36 -1.31
C VAL A 363 -9.53 9.48 -0.92
N GLU A 364 -9.24 10.73 -1.27
CA GLU A 364 -10.11 11.86 -0.95
C GLU A 364 -11.52 11.69 -1.54
N GLN A 365 -11.62 11.38 -2.83
CA GLN A 365 -12.92 11.24 -3.49
C GLN A 365 -13.69 9.99 -3.02
N ALA A 366 -12.99 8.88 -2.74
CA ALA A 366 -13.60 7.68 -2.18
C ALA A 366 -14.18 7.94 -0.78
N VAL A 367 -13.43 8.64 0.10
CA VAL A 367 -13.92 9.02 1.43
C VAL A 367 -15.12 9.96 1.34
N ARG A 368 -15.06 10.97 0.45
CA ARG A 368 -16.19 11.87 0.21
C ARG A 368 -17.44 11.12 -0.23
N ALA A 369 -17.30 10.18 -1.16
CA ALA A 369 -18.41 9.41 -1.69
C ALA A 369 -18.98 8.44 -0.65
N VAL A 370 -18.13 7.76 0.12
CA VAL A 370 -18.59 6.76 1.10
C VAL A 370 -19.29 7.41 2.29
N VAL A 371 -18.77 8.53 2.81
CA VAL A 371 -19.39 9.23 3.95
C VAL A 371 -20.74 9.85 3.58
N ARG A 372 -20.92 10.30 2.33
CA ARG A 372 -22.22 10.82 1.86
C ARG A 372 -23.32 9.75 1.82
N GLN A 373 -22.95 8.50 1.58
CA GLN A 373 -23.92 7.43 1.33
C GLN A 373 -24.13 6.49 2.51
N PHE A 374 -23.16 6.42 3.42
CA PHE A 374 -23.16 5.44 4.50
C PHE A 374 -22.85 6.07 5.84
N ALA A 375 -23.28 5.37 6.88
CA ALA A 375 -22.82 5.56 8.23
C ALA A 375 -22.24 4.25 8.79
N PHE A 376 -21.26 4.39 9.67
CA PHE A 376 -20.47 3.28 10.22
C PHE A 376 -20.53 3.26 11.74
N ALA A 377 -20.60 2.08 12.35
CA ALA A 377 -20.49 1.91 13.79
C ALA A 377 -19.65 0.68 14.12
N ARG A 378 -18.61 0.84 14.94
CA ARG A 378 -17.85 -0.31 15.42
C ARG A 378 -18.65 -1.09 16.46
N THR A 379 -18.54 -2.42 16.45
CA THR A 379 -19.16 -3.31 17.45
C THR A 379 -18.20 -3.73 18.56
N ASP A 380 -16.90 -3.46 18.39
CA ASP A 380 -15.89 -3.60 19.43
C ASP A 380 -14.74 -2.61 19.22
N ASP A 381 -13.88 -2.45 20.24
CA ASP A 381 -12.71 -1.58 20.17
C ASP A 381 -11.44 -2.28 19.67
N ILE A 382 -11.50 -3.59 19.39
CA ILE A 382 -10.33 -4.40 19.02
C ILE A 382 -9.95 -4.16 17.56
N ILE A 383 -8.75 -3.62 17.36
CA ILE A 383 -8.17 -3.39 16.05
C ILE A 383 -7.58 -4.70 15.54
N ARG A 384 -8.04 -5.18 14.39
CA ARG A 384 -7.56 -6.41 13.76
C ARG A 384 -7.08 -6.09 12.35
N PHE A 385 -5.93 -6.63 11.98
CA PHE A 385 -5.37 -6.46 10.64
C PHE A 385 -4.83 -7.78 10.09
N ASP A 386 -4.71 -7.82 8.77
CA ASP A 386 -3.97 -8.83 8.01
C ASP A 386 -2.87 -8.12 7.23
N TYR A 387 -1.63 -8.54 7.47
CA TYR A 387 -0.45 -8.06 6.79
C TYR A 387 0.10 -9.13 5.86
N ALA A 388 0.24 -8.75 4.59
CA ALA A 388 1.10 -9.44 3.65
C ALA A 388 2.04 -8.42 2.99
N LEU A 389 1.53 -7.68 2.01
CA LEU A 389 2.23 -6.53 1.43
C LEU A 389 1.63 -5.21 1.91
N ALA A 390 0.31 -5.17 2.04
CA ALA A 390 -0.42 -4.06 2.62
C ALA A 390 -0.93 -4.42 4.02
N LEU A 391 -0.93 -3.46 4.94
CA LEU A 391 -1.54 -3.58 6.27
C LEU A 391 -3.05 -3.35 6.14
N ARG A 392 -3.82 -4.40 5.92
CA ARG A 392 -5.28 -4.32 5.72
C ARG A 392 -6.01 -4.50 7.03
N PRO A 393 -7.19 -3.89 7.23
CA PRO A 393 -8.10 -4.38 8.26
C PRO A 393 -8.48 -5.84 7.97
N ALA A 394 -8.59 -6.66 9.02
CA ALA A 394 -8.90 -8.09 8.86
C ALA A 394 -10.35 -8.30 8.38
N SER A 395 -10.61 -9.35 7.58
CA SER A 395 -11.89 -9.63 6.90
C SER A 395 -13.13 -9.85 7.81
N GLY A 396 -12.99 -9.71 9.13
CA GLY A 396 -14.05 -9.80 10.14
C GLY A 396 -14.14 -8.54 10.99
N MET A 397 -13.83 -7.37 10.41
CA MET A 397 -13.99 -6.09 11.09
C MET A 397 -15.38 -5.98 11.72
N ALA A 398 -15.37 -5.63 13.00
CA ALA A 398 -16.52 -5.30 13.80
C ALA A 398 -17.10 -3.94 13.37
N VAL A 399 -17.56 -3.77 12.11
CA VAL A 399 -18.16 -2.52 11.60
C VAL A 399 -19.54 -2.81 11.01
N VAL A 400 -20.56 -2.24 11.63
CA VAL A 400 -21.93 -2.19 11.10
C VAL A 400 -22.04 -1.02 10.13
N VAL A 401 -22.70 -1.28 9.00
CA VAL A 401 -22.93 -0.31 7.92
C VAL A 401 -24.43 -0.02 7.83
N SER A 402 -24.79 1.26 7.73
CA SER A 402 -26.14 1.71 7.41
C SER A 402 -26.10 2.72 6.26
N ARG A 403 -27.12 2.76 5.40
CA ARG A 403 -27.23 3.76 4.34
C ARG A 403 -27.80 5.08 4.92
N ARG A 404 -27.35 6.22 4.39
CA ARG A 404 -27.87 7.57 4.73
C ARG A 404 -29.03 7.99 3.85
#